data_AF-A0A2V5S6E7-F1
#
_entry.id   AF-A0A2V5S6E7-F1
#
_cell.length_a   1.000
_cell.length_b   1.000
_cell.length_c   1.000
_cell.angle_alpha   90.00
_cell.angle_beta   90.00
_cell.angle_gamma   90.00
#
_symmetry.space_group_name_H-M   'P 1'
#
loop_
_entity.id
_entity.type
_entity.pdbx_description
1 polymer ?
#
loop_
_entity_poly.entity_id
_entity_poly.type
_entity_poly.pdbx_seq_one_letter_code
_entity_poly.pdbx_strand_id
1 'polypeptide(L)'
;VIHNFALVNMRIAQDAIPGSIIPMWFKPIKTGTYEVICGQLCGLGHYGMKGTLVVDSPADYQAWLKERVELSGQQQAPPPTQRPPGEPPPGPTPGTVPPPGGGSEQRGGQ
;
A
#
# COMPACT_ATOMS: atom_id res chain seq x y z
N VAL A 1 16.07 -4.64 -9.64
CA VAL A 1 15.55 -5.86 -10.31
C VAL A 1 14.12 -5.60 -10.75
N ILE A 2 13.69 -6.18 -11.87
CA ILE A 2 12.29 -6.10 -12.33
C ILE A 2 11.54 -7.31 -11.78
N HIS A 3 10.33 -7.08 -11.27
CA HIS A 3 9.37 -8.12 -10.91
C HIS A 3 8.15 -8.03 -11.83
N ASN A 4 7.22 -8.96 -11.69
CA ASN A 4 5.91 -8.86 -12.35
C ASN A 4 4.84 -9.32 -11.37
N PHE A 5 3.85 -8.48 -11.15
CA PHE A 5 2.68 -8.79 -10.34
C PHE A 5 1.66 -9.50 -11.24
N ALA A 6 1.49 -10.82 -11.07
CA ALA A 6 0.58 -11.61 -11.88
C ALA A 6 -0.51 -12.29 -11.04
N LEU A 7 -1.76 -12.10 -11.47
CA LEU A 7 -2.95 -12.79 -10.99
C LEU A 7 -3.51 -13.62 -12.13
N VAL A 8 -3.08 -14.89 -12.22
CA VAL A 8 -3.40 -15.78 -13.36
C VAL A 8 -4.91 -15.97 -13.52
N ASN A 9 -5.64 -16.13 -12.42
CA ASN A 9 -7.10 -16.29 -12.41
C ASN A 9 -7.86 -15.06 -12.94
N MET A 10 -7.24 -13.88 -12.88
CA MET A 10 -7.83 -12.61 -13.33
C MET A 10 -7.26 -12.15 -14.67
N ARG A 11 -6.33 -12.92 -15.26
CA ARG A 11 -5.65 -12.63 -16.52
C ARG A 11 -5.03 -11.23 -16.57
N ILE A 12 -4.53 -10.77 -15.43
CA ILE A 12 -3.83 -9.50 -15.29
C ILE A 12 -2.39 -9.76 -14.85
N ALA A 13 -1.46 -9.11 -15.51
CA ALA A 13 -0.03 -9.16 -15.20
C ALA A 13 0.58 -7.81 -15.54
N GLN A 14 1.40 -7.26 -14.64
CA GLN A 14 2.08 -5.98 -14.86
C GLN A 14 3.49 -6.04 -14.28
N ASP A 15 4.48 -5.65 -15.09
CA ASP A 15 5.86 -5.51 -14.63
C ASP A 15 5.95 -4.39 -13.60
N ALA A 16 6.61 -4.69 -12.49
CA ALA A 16 7.04 -3.73 -11.47
C ALA A 16 8.47 -3.30 -11.80
N ILE A 17 8.57 -2.16 -12.48
CA ILE A 17 9.84 -1.60 -12.96
C ILE A 17 10.32 -0.53 -11.96
N PRO A 18 11.53 -0.67 -11.38
CA PRO A 18 12.06 0.34 -10.47
C PRO A 18 12.05 1.75 -11.10
N GLY A 19 11.55 2.73 -10.34
CA GLY A 19 11.45 4.13 -10.78
C GLY A 19 10.22 4.47 -11.63
N SER A 20 9.36 3.49 -11.94
CA SER A 20 8.09 3.71 -12.66
C SER A 20 6.89 3.42 -11.77
N ILE A 21 5.85 4.24 -11.89
CA ILE A 21 4.52 3.95 -11.33
C ILE A 21 3.62 3.58 -12.50
N ILE A 22 3.26 2.30 -12.57
CA ILE A 22 2.42 1.77 -13.65
C ILE A 22 1.07 1.38 -13.05
N PRO A 23 0.00 2.14 -13.30
CA PRO A 23 -1.31 1.83 -12.74
C PRO A 23 -1.87 0.57 -13.41
N MET A 24 -2.49 -0.29 -12.61
CA MET A 24 -3.25 -1.44 -13.07
C MET A 24 -4.60 -1.46 -12.38
N TRP A 25 -5.62 -1.95 -13.07
CA TRP A 25 -6.95 -2.11 -12.49
C TRP A 25 -7.58 -3.42 -12.99
N PHE A 26 -8.37 -4.04 -12.13
CA PHE A 26 -9.21 -5.17 -12.47
C PHE A 26 -10.40 -5.21 -11.50
N LYS A 27 -11.48 -5.88 -11.90
CA LYS A 27 -12.62 -6.14 -11.03
C LYS A 27 -12.74 -7.64 -10.79
N PRO A 28 -12.54 -8.14 -9.56
CA PRO A 28 -12.81 -9.54 -9.27
C PRO A 28 -14.31 -9.81 -9.38
N ILE A 29 -14.67 -10.97 -9.95
CA ILE A 29 -16.07 -11.36 -10.19
C ILE A 29 -16.53 -12.53 -9.31
N LYS A 30 -15.62 -13.12 -8.54
CA LYS A 30 -15.88 -14.23 -7.62
C LYS A 30 -15.08 -14.00 -6.34
N THR A 31 -15.70 -14.30 -5.21
CA THR A 31 -15.03 -14.31 -3.91
C THR A 31 -14.09 -15.52 -3.82
N GLY A 32 -13.08 -15.42 -2.97
CA GLY A 32 -12.13 -16.49 -2.70
C GLY A 32 -10.70 -16.02 -2.52
N THR A 33 -9.81 -17.00 -2.40
CA THR A 33 -8.38 -16.79 -2.17
C THR A 33 -7.62 -17.18 -3.43
N TYR A 34 -6.80 -16.25 -3.92
CA TYR A 34 -6.09 -16.38 -5.19
C TYR A 34 -4.59 -16.20 -4.97
N GLU A 35 -3.79 -17.03 -5.63
CA GLU A 35 -2.34 -16.89 -5.63
C GLU A 35 -1.92 -15.73 -6.54
N VAL A 36 -1.06 -14.87 -6.00
CA VAL A 36 -0.27 -13.89 -6.75
C VAL A 36 1.11 -14.51 -6.96
N ILE A 37 1.62 -14.45 -8.19
CA ILE A 37 2.95 -14.97 -8.52
C ILE A 37 3.84 -13.87 -9.06
N CYS A 38 5.15 -14.01 -8.87
CA CYS A 38 6.13 -13.23 -9.62
C CYS A 38 6.20 -13.77 -11.06
N GLY A 39 5.70 -13.01 -12.03
CA GLY A 39 5.66 -13.42 -13.45
C GLY A 39 6.94 -13.15 -14.26
N GLN A 40 7.98 -12.58 -13.64
CA GLN A 40 9.23 -12.18 -14.28
C GLN A 40 10.42 -12.74 -13.50
N LEU A 41 11.37 -13.34 -14.22
CA LEU A 41 12.56 -13.92 -13.60
C LEU A 41 13.34 -12.83 -12.85
N CYS A 42 13.33 -12.92 -11.52
CA CYS A 42 13.85 -11.87 -10.63
C CYS A 42 14.98 -12.35 -9.69
N GLY A 43 15.61 -13.49 -10.00
CA GLY A 43 16.72 -14.07 -9.22
C GLY A 43 16.37 -15.39 -8.51
N LEU A 44 17.21 -15.81 -7.56
CA LEU A 44 17.13 -17.14 -6.92
C LEU A 44 15.81 -17.39 -6.19
N GLY A 45 15.22 -16.36 -5.59
CA GLY A 45 13.93 -16.46 -4.89
C GLY A 45 12.71 -16.45 -5.80
N HIS A 46 12.88 -16.36 -7.13
CA HIS A 46 11.78 -16.14 -8.08
C HIS A 46 10.65 -17.17 -7.94
N TYR A 47 10.97 -18.46 -7.85
CA TYR A 47 9.96 -19.53 -7.79
C TYR A 47 9.09 -19.49 -6.51
N GLY A 48 9.65 -18.99 -5.42
CA GLY A 48 9.00 -18.90 -4.11
C GLY A 48 8.34 -17.56 -3.86
N MET A 49 8.52 -16.58 -4.76
CA MET A 49 7.98 -15.24 -4.62
C MET A 49 6.50 -15.22 -4.97
N LYS A 50 5.69 -15.60 -3.99
CA LYS A 50 4.24 -15.74 -4.07
C LYS A 50 3.57 -14.88 -3.02
N GLY A 51 2.36 -14.43 -3.32
CA GLY A 51 1.49 -13.71 -2.41
C GLY A 51 0.07 -14.24 -2.50
N THR A 52 -0.80 -13.70 -1.65
CA THR A 52 -2.20 -14.10 -1.58
C THR A 52 -3.09 -12.87 -1.74
N LEU A 53 -4.04 -12.95 -2.67
CA LEU A 53 -5.14 -12.00 -2.80
C LEU A 53 -6.41 -12.67 -2.27
N VAL A 54 -7.04 -12.05 -1.28
CA VAL A 54 -8.37 -12.46 -0.80
C VAL A 54 -9.40 -11.51 -1.39
N VAL A 55 -10.42 -12.08 -2.03
CA VAL A 55 -11.61 -11.35 -2.51
C VAL A 55 -12.76 -11.70 -1.58
N ASP A 56 -13.10 -10.75 -0.73
CA ASP A 56 -14.17 -10.88 0.25
C ASP A 56 -15.52 -10.37 -0.26
N SER A 57 -16.58 -10.69 0.48
CA SER A 57 -17.84 -9.99 0.33
C SER A 57 -17.71 -8.53 0.80
N PRO A 58 -18.57 -7.61 0.33
CA PRO A 58 -18.53 -6.24 0.81
C PRO A 58 -18.69 -6.11 2.33
N ALA A 59 -19.51 -6.96 2.96
CA ALA A 59 -19.72 -6.94 4.41
C ALA A 59 -18.47 -7.38 5.18
N ASP A 60 -17.84 -8.48 4.73
CA ASP A 60 -16.64 -9.03 5.38
C ASP A 60 -15.46 -8.07 5.22
N TYR A 61 -15.29 -7.47 4.04
CA TYR A 61 -14.25 -6.47 3.81
C TYR A 61 -14.41 -5.24 4.73
N GLN A 62 -15.65 -4.79 4.95
CA GLN A 62 -15.92 -3.67 5.88
C GLN A 62 -15.65 -4.03 7.34
N ALA A 63 -15.95 -5.27 7.75
CA ALA A 63 -15.60 -5.76 9.07
C ALA A 63 -14.07 -5.81 9.26
N TRP A 64 -13.36 -6.36 8.28
CA TRP A 64 -11.90 -6.41 8.26
C TRP A 64 -11.24 -5.03 8.32
N LEU A 65 -11.78 -4.04 7.60
CA LEU A 65 -11.27 -2.66 7.66
C LEU A 65 -11.37 -2.06 9.07
N LYS A 66 -12.49 -2.26 9.77
CA LYS A 66 -12.68 -1.77 11.14
C LYS A 66 -11.67 -2.37 12.10
N GLU A 67 -11.50 -3.69 12.04
CA GLU A 67 -10.52 -4.42 12.86
C GLU A 67 -9.10 -3.87 12.64
N ARG A 68 -8.70 -3.62 11.39
CA ARG A 68 -7.36 -3.09 11.10
C ARG A 68 -7.16 -1.65 11.56
N VAL A 69 -8.20 -0.82 11.49
CA VAL A 69 -8.12 0.55 12.04
C VAL A 69 -7.90 0.49 13.55
N GLU A 70 -8.65 -0.35 14.26
CA GLU A 70 -8.51 -0.56 15.71
C GLU A 70 -7.11 -1.08 16.09
N LEU A 71 -6.58 -2.05 15.35
CA LEU A 71 -5.22 -2.57 15.54
C LEU A 71 -4.14 -1.54 15.21
N SER A 72 -4.33 -0.74 14.16
CA SER A 72 -3.35 0.29 13.76
C SER A 72 -3.24 1.42 14.79
N GLY A 73 -4.31 1.69 15.55
CA GLY A 73 -4.28 2.59 16.70
C GLY A 73 -3.51 2.03 17.91
N GLN A 74 -3.27 0.71 17.95
CA GLN A 74 -2.51 0.02 18.99
C GLN A 74 -1.07 -0.27 18.56
N GLN A 75 -0.73 -0.11 17.28
CA GLN A 75 0.63 -0.23 16.77
C GLN A 75 1.43 1.04 17.09
N GLN A 76 1.98 1.11 18.30
CA GLN A 76 3.11 2.02 18.51
C GLN A 76 4.25 1.60 17.59
N ALA A 77 4.75 2.55 16.79
CA ALA A 77 6.06 2.39 16.15
C ALA A 77 7.11 2.12 17.25
N PRO A 78 8.07 1.20 17.03
CA PRO A 78 9.18 1.08 17.97
C PRO A 78 9.85 2.45 18.15
N PRO A 79 10.27 2.81 19.38
CA PRO A 79 10.93 4.08 19.63
C PRO A 79 12.18 4.21 18.74
N PRO A 80 12.56 5.44 18.31
CA PRO A 80 13.54 5.70 17.26
C PRO A 80 15.01 5.39 17.63
N THR A 81 15.26 4.48 18.57
CA THR A 81 16.56 4.33 19.25
C THR A 81 17.59 3.47 18.51
N GLN A 82 17.40 3.14 17.22
CA GLN A 82 18.48 2.51 16.43
C GLN A 82 18.57 3.09 15.02
N ARG A 83 19.03 4.34 14.92
CA ARG A 83 19.61 4.86 13.67
C ARG A 83 21.11 4.53 13.67
N PRO A 84 21.67 3.90 12.62
CA PRO A 84 23.12 3.83 12.43
C PRO A 84 23.74 5.24 12.48
N PRO A 85 24.89 5.44 13.14
CA PRO A 85 25.55 6.76 13.16
C PRO A 85 25.87 7.22 11.73
N GLY A 86 25.32 8.38 11.32
CA GLY A 86 25.69 9.04 10.06
C GLY A 86 24.55 9.42 9.11
N GLU A 87 23.30 9.00 9.36
CA GLU A 87 22.19 9.40 8.50
C GLU A 87 21.52 10.71 8.96
N PRO A 88 21.49 11.77 8.11
CA PRO A 88 20.71 12.96 8.40
C PRO A 88 19.22 12.62 8.51
N PRO A 89 18.44 13.38 9.32
CA PRO A 89 17.02 13.11 9.50
C PRO A 89 16.27 13.11 8.15
N PRO A 90 15.23 12.29 8.01
CA PRO A 90 14.36 12.38 6.84
C PRO A 90 13.81 13.81 6.77
N GLY A 91 13.93 14.42 5.58
CA GLY A 91 13.30 15.69 5.29
C GLY A 91 11.77 15.60 5.42
N PRO A 92 11.08 16.75 5.39
CA PRO A 92 9.63 16.77 5.50
C PRO A 92 8.98 15.84 4.48
N THR A 93 8.09 14.98 4.95
CA THR A 93 7.27 14.09 4.12
C THR A 93 6.48 14.94 3.11
N PRO A 94 6.55 14.65 1.80
CA PRO A 94 5.66 15.30 0.84
C PRO A 94 4.21 14.89 1.14
N GLY A 95 3.41 15.81 1.65
CA GLY A 95 2.00 15.56 1.97
C GLY A 95 1.37 16.47 3.03
N THR A 96 2.17 17.22 3.81
CA THR A 96 1.63 18.08 4.89
C THR A 96 1.70 19.57 4.60
N VAL A 97 1.81 19.99 3.34
CA VAL A 97 1.67 21.41 2.97
C VAL A 97 0.19 21.68 2.67
N PRO A 98 -0.54 22.43 3.51
CA PRO A 98 -1.86 22.91 3.14
C PRO A 98 -1.74 23.89 1.96
N PRO A 99 -2.72 23.94 1.04
CA PRO A 99 -2.67 24.85 -0.10
C PRO A 99 -2.57 26.30 0.39
N PRO A 100 -1.66 27.12 -0.18
CA PRO A 100 -1.61 28.53 0.13
C PRO A 100 -2.79 29.25 -0.54
N GLY A 101 -3.72 29.79 0.25
CA GLY A 101 -4.78 30.66 -0.24
C GLY A 101 -6.21 30.23 0.13
N GLY A 102 -6.56 30.36 1.41
CA GLY A 102 -7.95 30.36 1.87
C GLY A 102 -8.04 31.34 3.03
N GLY A 103 -8.49 32.56 2.73
CA GLY A 103 -8.44 33.71 3.62
C GLY A 103 -9.16 33.50 4.95
N SER A 104 -8.60 34.18 5.96
CA SER A 104 -9.17 34.47 7.26
C SER A 104 -10.55 35.12 7.17
N GLU A 105 -11.56 34.55 7.84
CA GLU A 105 -12.61 35.34 8.50
C GLU A 105 -13.40 34.43 9.48
N GLN A 106 -12.94 34.35 10.73
CA GLN A 106 -13.83 34.07 11.86
C GLN A 106 -13.63 35.16 12.92
N ARG A 107 -14.59 36.09 12.95
CA ARG A 107 -14.94 36.98 14.07
C ARG A 107 -16.32 37.53 13.65
N GLY A 108 -17.47 37.28 14.27
CA GLY A 108 -17.82 37.05 15.66
C GLY A 108 -18.99 38.00 15.96
N GLY A 109 -20.14 37.46 16.38
CA GLY A 109 -21.17 38.16 17.17
C GLY A 109 -22.05 39.22 16.50
N GLN A 110 -23.22 38.79 15.99
CA GLN A 110 -24.57 39.22 16.40
C GLN A 110 -25.63 38.53 15.54
#